data_AF-A0A4U9D0U7-F1
#
_entry.id   AF-A0A4U9D0U7-F1
#
_cell.length_a   1.000
_cell.length_b   1.000
_cell.length_c   1.000
_cell.angle_alpha   90.00
_cell.angle_beta   90.00
_cell.angle_gamma   90.00
#
_symmetry.space_group_name_H-M   'P 1'
#
loop_
_entity.id
_entity.type
_entity.pdbx_description
1 polymer ?
#
loop_
_entity_poly.entity_id
_entity_poly.type
_entity_poly.pdbx_seq_one_letter_code
_entity_poly.pdbx_strand_id
1 'polypeptide(L)'
;MFTGIVQGMAKVLSIEEKSHFRSHAVELPAAMLAGLEPGSSVANNGCCLTVTRIEGARVSFDLMDETLRATASGRSGKVTA
;
A
#
# COMPACT_ATOMS: atom_id res chain seq x y z
N MET A 1 13.57 -9.36 -0.07
CA MET A 1 14.58 -8.30 0.17
C MET A 1 14.29 -7.18 -0.82
N PHE A 2 13.97 -5.97 -0.35
CA PHE A 2 13.65 -4.83 -1.22
C PHE A 2 14.91 -4.02 -1.51
N THR A 3 15.07 -3.53 -2.73
CA THR A 3 16.26 -2.77 -3.18
C THR A 3 16.28 -1.33 -2.68
N GLY A 4 15.17 -0.84 -2.10
CA GLY A 4 15.01 0.55 -1.67
C GLY A 4 14.79 1.54 -2.82
N ILE A 5 14.69 1.06 -4.06
CA ILE A 5 14.38 1.88 -5.24
C ILE A 5 12.87 1.97 -5.38
N VAL A 6 12.32 3.17 -5.21
CA VAL A 6 10.90 3.46 -5.45
C VAL A 6 10.63 3.29 -6.95
N GLN A 7 9.79 2.35 -7.30
CA GLN A 7 9.35 2.04 -8.66
C GLN A 7 8.24 3.01 -9.13
N GLY A 8 7.50 3.61 -8.21
CA GLY A 8 6.50 4.62 -8.50
C GLY A 8 5.79 5.20 -7.29
N MET A 9 4.85 6.11 -7.57
CA MET A 9 3.99 6.71 -6.56
C MET A 9 2.53 6.47 -6.90
N ALA A 10 1.75 6.10 -5.89
CA ALA A 10 0.31 5.91 -5.96
C ALA A 10 -0.38 6.91 -5.04
N LYS A 11 -1.60 7.30 -5.42
CA LYS A 11 -2.46 8.15 -4.61
C LYS A 11 -3.34 7.29 -3.72
N VAL A 12 -3.45 7.63 -2.44
CA VAL A 12 -4.43 7.01 -1.54
C VAL A 12 -5.82 7.51 -1.95
N LEU A 13 -6.71 6.59 -2.31
CA LEU A 13 -8.08 6.86 -2.69
C LEU A 13 -9.01 6.85 -1.48
N SER A 14 -8.86 5.84 -0.61
CA SER A 14 -9.66 5.71 0.60
C SER A 14 -8.86 5.02 1.69
N ILE A 15 -9.25 5.33 2.93
CA ILE A 15 -8.71 4.68 4.11
C ILE A 15 -9.88 4.25 4.99
N GLU A 16 -9.99 2.96 5.22
CA GLU A 16 -10.98 2.35 6.10
C GLU A 16 -10.30 1.92 7.40
N GLU A 17 -10.69 2.55 8.51
CA GLU A 17 -10.26 2.13 9.84
C GLU A 17 -11.18 1.04 10.36
N LYS A 18 -10.58 -0.11 10.70
CA LYS A 18 -11.25 -1.23 11.38
C LYS A 18 -10.64 -1.38 12.77
N SER A 19 -11.27 -2.21 13.62
CA SER A 19 -10.91 -2.34 15.03
C SER A 19 -9.48 -2.80 15.33
N HIS A 20 -8.85 -3.55 14.42
CA HIS A 20 -7.50 -4.11 14.62
C HIS A 20 -6.51 -3.75 13.51
N PHE A 21 -7.00 -3.21 12.40
CA PHE A 21 -6.19 -2.90 11.22
C PHE A 21 -6.89 -1.82 10.39
N ARG A 22 -6.16 -1.22 9.46
CA ARG A 22 -6.63 -0.16 8.57
C ARG A 22 -6.42 -0.61 7.15
N SER A 23 -7.49 -0.63 6.35
CA SER A 23 -7.42 -0.96 4.93
C SER A 23 -7.19 0.33 4.13
N HIS A 24 -6.11 0.41 3.36
CA HIS A 24 -5.81 1.54 2.48
C HIS A 24 -6.05 1.10 1.03
N ALA A 25 -6.87 1.83 0.29
CA ALA A 25 -7.00 1.65 -1.14
C ALA A 25 -6.21 2.74 -1.86
N VAL A 26 -5.39 2.35 -2.82
CA VAL A 26 -4.59 3.26 -3.63
C VAL A 26 -4.86 3.02 -5.11
N GLU A 27 -4.62 4.04 -5.93
CA GLU A 27 -4.61 3.90 -7.38
C GLU A 27 -3.18 3.71 -7.88
N LEU A 28 -2.89 2.53 -8.42
CA LEU A 28 -1.60 2.24 -9.04
C LEU A 28 -1.69 2.46 -10.57
N PRO A 29 -0.65 3.05 -11.18
CA PRO A 29 -0.57 3.16 -12.63
C PRO A 29 -0.45 1.77 -13.27
N ALA A 30 -0.98 1.61 -14.49
CA ALA A 30 -1.05 0.32 -15.18
C ALA A 30 0.31 -0.39 -15.30
N ALA A 31 1.40 0.36 -15.41
CA ALA A 31 2.76 -0.18 -15.45
C ALA A 31 3.14 -0.96 -14.17
N MET A 32 2.58 -0.61 -13.02
CA MET A 32 2.85 -1.26 -11.72
C MET A 32 1.84 -2.37 -11.38
N LEU A 33 0.72 -2.44 -12.12
CA LEU A 33 -0.26 -3.52 -11.97
C LEU A 33 0.19 -4.80 -12.69
N ALA A 34 1.07 -4.68 -13.69
CA ALA A 34 1.57 -5.80 -14.45
C ALA A 34 2.36 -6.76 -13.54
N GLY A 35 1.77 -7.92 -13.24
CA GLY A 35 2.35 -8.93 -12.35
C GLY A 35 2.06 -8.73 -10.86
N LEU A 36 1.19 -7.78 -10.50
CA LEU A 36 0.75 -7.61 -9.13
C LEU A 36 -0.42 -8.56 -8.83
N GLU A 37 -0.29 -9.36 -7.79
CA GLU A 37 -1.32 -10.31 -7.36
C GLU A 37 -1.62 -10.15 -5.86
N PRO A 38 -2.83 -10.52 -5.38
CA PRO A 38 -3.10 -10.61 -3.95
C PRO A 38 -2.07 -11.50 -3.24
N GLY A 39 -1.52 -11.03 -2.12
CA GLY A 39 -0.38 -11.64 -1.43
C GLY A 39 0.98 -11.07 -1.83
N SER A 40 1.05 -10.26 -2.90
CA SER A 40 2.28 -9.55 -3.26
C SER A 40 2.66 -8.56 -2.16
N SER A 41 3.96 -8.39 -1.95
CA SER A 41 4.50 -7.45 -0.99
C SER A 41 4.94 -6.17 -1.70
N VAL A 42 4.40 -5.04 -1.27
CA VAL A 42 4.68 -3.71 -1.80
C VAL A 42 5.24 -2.87 -0.66
N ALA A 43 6.40 -2.25 -0.87
CA ALA A 43 6.92 -1.30 0.09
C ALA A 43 6.13 0.01 -0.01
N ASN A 44 5.80 0.66 1.10
CA ASN A 44 5.27 2.02 1.14
C ASN A 44 6.10 2.83 2.14
N ASN A 45 6.86 3.82 1.66
CA ASN A 45 7.77 4.60 2.52
C ASN A 45 8.68 3.71 3.40
N GLY A 46 9.16 2.59 2.85
CA GLY A 46 9.99 1.61 3.58
C GLY A 46 9.23 0.61 4.44
N CYS A 47 7.91 0.70 4.52
CA CYS A 47 7.06 -0.28 5.21
C CYS A 47 6.57 -1.36 4.25
N CYS A 48 6.81 -2.65 4.55
CA CYS A 48 6.28 -3.74 3.74
C CYS A 48 4.77 -3.90 3.98
N LEU A 49 3.97 -3.74 2.93
CA LEU A 49 2.53 -3.91 2.92
C LEU A 49 2.15 -5.08 2.02
N THR A 50 1.17 -5.87 2.44
CA THR A 50 0.67 -6.99 1.63
C THR A 50 -0.58 -6.57 0.87
N VAL A 51 -0.60 -6.83 -0.44
CA VAL A 51 -1.77 -6.61 -1.28
C VAL A 51 -2.88 -7.57 -0.85
N THR A 52 -4.03 -7.05 -0.47
CA THR A 52 -5.19 -7.85 -0.05
C THR A 52 -6.24 -7.96 -1.14
N ARG A 53 -6.37 -6.93 -1.98
CA ARG A 53 -7.33 -6.91 -3.09
C ARG A 53 -6.82 -6.06 -4.25
N ILE A 54 -7.18 -6.45 -5.47
CA ILE A 54 -6.91 -5.71 -6.70
C ILE A 54 -8.21 -5.62 -7.49
N GLU A 55 -8.63 -4.41 -7.83
CA GLU A 55 -9.83 -4.11 -8.62
C GLU A 55 -9.47 -3.13 -9.74
N GLY A 56 -9.07 -3.67 -10.90
CA GLY A 56 -8.55 -2.87 -12.00
C GLY A 56 -7.31 -2.11 -11.56
N ALA A 57 -7.37 -0.77 -11.53
CA ALA A 57 -6.28 0.09 -11.08
C ALA A 57 -6.25 0.34 -9.56
N ARG A 58 -7.24 -0.15 -8.82
CA ARG A 58 -7.33 0.03 -7.38
C ARG A 58 -6.70 -1.15 -6.66
N VAL A 59 -5.80 -0.87 -5.74
CA VAL A 59 -5.11 -1.88 -4.95
C VAL A 59 -5.29 -1.58 -3.48
N SER A 60 -5.72 -2.58 -2.73
CA SER A 60 -5.96 -2.50 -1.30
C SER A 60 -4.86 -3.19 -0.50
N PHE A 61 -4.51 -2.59 0.62
CA PHE A 61 -3.53 -3.10 1.58
C PHE A 61 -4.11 -3.03 2.98
N ASP A 62 -3.83 -4.03 3.81
CA ASP A 62 -4.18 -4.01 5.23
C ASP A 62 -2.95 -3.69 6.07
N LEU A 63 -3.06 -2.63 6.88
CA LEU A 63 -2.02 -2.17 7.79
C LEU A 63 -2.46 -2.44 9.22
N MET A 64 -1.61 -3.11 10.00
CA MET A 64 -1.85 -3.22 11.45
C MET A 64 -1.64 -1.85 12.12
N ASP A 65 -2.38 -1.59 13.19
CA ASP A 65 -2.32 -0.29 13.89
C ASP A 65 -0.91 0.01 14.44
N GLU A 66 -0.17 -1.04 14.84
CA GLU A 66 1.24 -0.99 15.22
C GLU A 66 2.12 -0.42 14.08
N THR A 67 1.83 -0.82 12.84
CA THR A 67 2.55 -0.38 11.64
C THR A 67 2.29 1.10 11.33
N LEU A 68 1.08 1.59 11.59
CA LEU A 68 0.72 3.00 11.44
C LEU A 68 1.37 3.88 12.51
N ARG A 69 1.50 3.37 13.75
CA ARG A 69 2.23 4.06 14.82
C ARG A 69 3.73 4.11 14.57
N ALA A 70 4.29 3.02 14.02
CA ALA A 70 5.72 2.89 13.80
C ALA A 70 6.23 3.54 12.51
N THR A 71 5.36 3.88 11.54
CA THR A 71 5.78 4.40 10.23
C THR A 71 5.10 5.72 9.86
N ALA A 72 5.85 6.62 9.22
CA ALA A 72 5.34 7.93 8.76
C ALA A 72 4.21 7.83 7.70
N SER A 73 3.86 6.62 7.26
CA SER A 73 2.79 6.34 6.29
C SER A 73 1.39 6.69 6.80
N GLY A 74 1.19 6.78 8.13
CA GLY A 74 -0.10 7.12 8.73
C GLY A 74 -0.59 8.55 8.44
N ARG A 75 0.28 9.44 7.95
CA ARG A 75 0.00 10.89 7.81
C ARG A 75 0.06 11.44 6.38
N SER A 76 0.55 10.67 5.41
CA SER A 76 0.81 11.15 4.04
C SER A 76 -0.15 10.52 3.04
N GLY A 77 -0.94 11.34 2.33
CA GLY A 77 -1.87 10.89 1.26
C GLY A 77 -1.19 10.37 -0.02
N LYS A 78 0.05 9.88 0.07
CA LYS A 78 0.86 9.38 -1.04
C LYS A 78 1.54 8.07 -0.63
N VAL A 79 1.44 7.07 -1.48
CA VAL A 79 2.09 5.75 -1.35
C VAL A 79 3.24 5.69 -2.33
N THR A 80 4.41 5.25 -1.88
CA THR A 80 5.64 5.10 -2.69
C THR A 80 6.00 3.63 -2.76
N ALA A 81 5.79 3.00 -3.92
CA ALA A 81 6.01 1.58 -4.16
C ALA A 81 7.28 1.35 -4.97
#